data_AF-A0A150FRU5-F1
#
_entry.id   AF-A0A150FRU5-F1
#
_cell.length_a   1.000
_cell.length_b   1.000
_cell.length_c   1.000
_cell.angle_alpha   90.00
_cell.angle_beta   90.00
_cell.angle_gamma   90.00
#
_symmetry.space_group_name_H-M   'P 1'
#
loop_
_entity.id
_entity.type
_entity.pdbx_description
1 polymer ?
#
loop_
_entity_poly.entity_id
_entity_poly.type
_entity_poly.pdbx_seq_one_letter_code
_entity_poly.pdbx_strand_id
1 'polypeptide(L)'
;MEKVRKILFVAVFTALVSQIYINLFINNFRISFAIIFFPIFLINYKNINIITTSTVTAFVVFIFRSILSLNAYLDYKSAFELNYPLIFFYITYGIIFYFLNVRHEKDITKVIIGIWTCDFVSNFLEVLIRIENINDVDVFNVFRLLALIAFIRVVFVFLIITLGKHYKLLLMKEEHEERYRKLILLTSSLESEIYLMNKNIENIENVMNKAFKLYKELEDEKSNLALSIAKDIHEIKKDYIRVIRGIQDLKVNKMEYTKMSLKDIFYILEDSTNKFISAEEKEIDIIFKREGDFYTKHHYTLISILRNLIQNSIESIECAKRKGTIMVKHFSDESNHCFIVYDNGVGIKKKDIDYIFNPGFSTKFDNKTGDINRGLGLTLVKDIVKDKFKGQIIVNSEYEDGTIFEIKIPKESIEYKHSHVGDDEDEVLYS
;
A
#
# COMPACT_ATOMS: atom_id res chain seq x y z
N MET A 1 19.05 13.11 21.63
CA MET A 1 17.99 12.63 22.55
C MET A 1 17.46 11.24 22.19
N GLU A 2 17.12 10.96 20.93
CA GLU A 2 16.49 9.68 20.54
C GLU A 2 17.36 8.43 20.82
N LYS A 3 18.68 8.48 20.58
CA LYS A 3 19.60 7.37 20.86
C LYS A 3 19.66 7.02 22.34
N VAL A 4 19.76 8.03 23.21
CA VAL A 4 19.80 7.86 24.67
C VAL A 4 18.49 7.26 25.17
N ARG A 5 17.34 7.72 24.65
CA ARG A 5 16.02 7.14 24.97
C ARG A 5 15.93 5.66 24.62
N LYS A 6 16.45 5.24 23.46
CA LYS A 6 16.50 3.83 23.05
C LYS A 6 17.41 2.99 23.95
N ILE A 7 18.60 3.50 24.30
CA ILE A 7 19.51 2.81 25.23
C ILE A 7 18.86 2.61 26.60
N LEU A 8 18.25 3.66 27.16
CA LEU A 8 17.54 3.59 28.43
C LEU A 8 16.34 2.64 28.37
N PHE A 9 15.58 2.66 27.28
CA PHE A 9 14.48 1.72 27.08
C PHE A 9 14.95 0.27 27.11
N VAL A 10 16.02 -0.06 26.37
CA VAL A 10 16.59 -1.42 26.38
C VAL A 10 17.03 -1.80 27.79
N ALA A 11 17.75 -0.93 28.49
CA ALA A 11 18.25 -1.21 29.84
C ALA A 11 17.12 -1.44 30.85
N VAL A 12 16.11 -0.56 30.89
CA VAL A 12 14.97 -0.64 31.81
C VAL A 12 14.09 -1.85 31.47
N PHE A 13 13.77 -2.07 30.20
CA PHE A 13 12.99 -3.23 29.79
C PHE A 13 13.70 -4.54 30.16
N THR A 14 15.01 -4.63 29.90
CA THR A 14 15.81 -5.81 30.26
C THR A 14 15.82 -6.02 31.78
N ALA A 15 15.93 -4.96 32.57
CA ALA A 15 15.86 -5.04 34.04
C ALA A 15 14.51 -5.54 34.55
N LEU A 16 13.40 -5.06 33.99
CA LEU A 16 12.04 -5.52 34.34
C LEU A 16 11.84 -7.00 33.99
N VAL A 17 12.13 -7.38 32.74
CA VAL A 17 11.98 -8.77 32.29
C VAL A 17 12.94 -9.70 33.04
N SER A 18 14.03 -9.18 33.60
CA SER A 18 14.94 -9.99 34.39
C SER A 18 14.32 -10.57 35.65
N GLN A 19 13.15 -10.09 36.10
CA GLN A 19 12.42 -10.69 37.22
C GLN A 19 11.80 -12.04 36.87
N ILE A 20 11.61 -12.32 35.59
CA ILE A 20 11.16 -13.63 35.12
C ILE A 20 12.42 -14.49 34.97
N TYR A 21 12.68 -15.35 35.96
CA TYR A 21 13.83 -16.23 35.97
C TYR A 21 13.50 -17.62 36.50
N ILE A 22 14.33 -18.58 36.14
CA ILE A 22 14.32 -19.94 36.70
C ILE A 22 15.57 -20.10 37.57
N ASN A 23 15.40 -20.63 38.79
CA ASN A 23 16.53 -21.01 39.64
C ASN A 23 17.08 -22.36 39.18
N LEU A 24 18.39 -22.46 38.96
CA LEU A 24 19.06 -23.75 38.81
C LEU A 24 19.54 -24.28 40.16
N PHE A 25 19.65 -25.60 40.27
CA PHE A 25 20.09 -26.32 41.48
C PHE A 25 21.56 -26.09 41.88
N ILE A 26 22.27 -25.16 41.22
CA ILE A 26 23.68 -24.86 41.45
C ILE A 26 23.80 -23.43 41.96
N ASN A 27 24.21 -23.26 43.22
CA ASN A 27 24.57 -21.98 43.86
C ASN A 27 23.58 -20.81 43.64
N ASN A 28 22.26 -21.06 43.70
CA ASN A 28 21.22 -20.04 43.46
C ASN A 28 21.37 -19.31 42.11
N PHE A 29 21.94 -19.97 41.10
CA PHE A 29 22.12 -19.37 39.78
C PHE A 29 20.76 -19.12 39.10
N ARG A 30 20.54 -17.88 38.65
CA ARG A 30 19.25 -17.41 38.12
C ARG A 30 19.31 -17.16 36.63
N ILE A 31 18.50 -17.93 35.91
CA ILE A 31 18.41 -17.90 34.45
C ILE A 31 17.28 -16.98 34.04
N SER A 32 17.65 -15.75 33.65
CA SER A 32 16.75 -14.68 33.24
C SER A 32 16.13 -14.89 31.86
N PHE A 33 14.84 -14.58 31.68
CA PHE A 33 14.19 -14.50 30.36
C PHE A 33 14.59 -13.24 29.59
N ALA A 34 15.16 -12.23 30.24
CA ALA A 34 15.53 -10.97 29.60
C ALA A 34 16.55 -11.14 28.47
N ILE A 35 17.34 -12.22 28.51
CA ILE A 35 18.34 -12.51 27.47
C ILE A 35 17.74 -12.90 26.14
N ILE A 36 16.45 -13.26 26.08
CA ILE A 36 15.75 -13.49 24.82
C ILE A 36 15.55 -12.15 24.10
N PHE A 37 15.17 -11.10 24.84
CA PHE A 37 14.84 -9.80 24.26
C PHE A 37 16.08 -8.92 24.01
N PHE A 38 17.11 -9.06 24.83
CA PHE A 38 18.34 -8.27 24.72
C PHE A 38 19.00 -8.30 23.32
N PRO A 39 19.32 -9.46 22.72
CA PRO A 39 19.86 -9.52 21.35
C PRO A 39 18.88 -8.98 20.31
N ILE A 40 17.57 -9.19 20.49
CA ILE A 40 16.55 -8.68 19.57
C ILE A 40 16.60 -7.15 19.52
N PHE A 41 16.74 -6.48 20.67
CA PHE A 41 16.92 -5.03 20.70
C PHE A 41 18.23 -4.58 20.06
N LEU A 42 19.33 -5.29 20.32
CA LEU A 42 20.63 -4.97 19.74
C LEU A 42 20.63 -5.09 18.21
N ILE A 43 19.86 -6.03 17.64
CA ILE A 43 19.65 -6.19 16.19
C ILE A 43 18.75 -5.10 15.63
N ASN A 44 17.60 -4.85 16.28
CA ASN A 44 16.57 -3.94 15.76
C ASN A 44 16.96 -2.47 15.86
N TYR A 45 17.63 -2.05 16.93
CA TYR A 45 18.11 -0.68 17.08
C TYR A 45 19.51 -0.53 16.48
N LYS A 46 19.58 -0.23 15.18
CA LYS A 46 20.86 -0.04 14.48
C LYS A 46 21.66 1.19 14.93
N ASN A 47 20.97 2.20 15.48
CA ASN A 47 21.56 3.51 15.78
C ASN A 47 22.16 3.63 17.19
N ILE A 48 22.08 2.58 18.02
CA ILE A 48 22.65 2.54 19.37
C ILE A 48 24.02 1.85 19.37
N ASN A 49 24.95 2.34 20.19
CA ASN A 49 26.25 1.69 20.36
C ASN A 49 26.09 0.41 21.20
N ILE A 50 26.56 -0.73 20.68
CA ILE A 50 26.39 -2.05 21.32
C ILE A 50 27.06 -2.08 22.69
N ILE A 51 28.32 -1.63 22.77
CA ILE A 51 29.11 -1.64 24.00
C ILE A 51 28.47 -0.73 25.05
N THR A 52 28.18 0.53 24.70
CA THR A 52 27.53 1.47 25.62
C THR A 52 26.19 0.94 26.12
N THR A 53 25.37 0.36 25.22
CA THR A 53 24.06 -0.21 25.60
C THR A 53 24.23 -1.36 26.57
N SER A 54 25.21 -2.23 26.32
CA SER A 54 25.48 -3.41 27.15
C SER A 54 26.01 -3.02 28.52
N THR A 55 26.90 -2.02 28.61
CA THR A 55 27.39 -1.47 29.88
C THR A 55 26.27 -0.80 30.67
N VAL A 56 25.45 0.05 30.04
CA VAL A 56 24.31 0.70 30.74
C VAL A 56 23.31 -0.36 31.22
N THR A 57 23.00 -1.35 30.38
CA THR A 57 22.10 -2.45 30.76
C THR A 57 22.66 -3.26 31.92
N ALA A 58 23.97 -3.55 31.92
CA ALA A 58 24.66 -4.25 33.00
C ALA A 58 24.44 -3.58 34.36
N PHE A 59 24.70 -2.27 34.46
CA PHE A 59 24.53 -1.52 35.70
C PHE A 59 23.06 -1.35 36.09
N VAL A 60 22.17 -1.07 35.14
CA VAL A 60 20.73 -0.90 35.43
C VAL A 60 20.12 -2.22 35.94
N VAL A 61 20.42 -3.35 35.31
CA VAL A 61 19.94 -4.67 35.76
C VAL A 61 20.51 -5.01 37.14
N PHE A 62 21.80 -4.75 37.36
CA PHE A 62 22.45 -4.98 38.65
C PHE A 62 21.81 -4.16 39.77
N ILE A 63 21.66 -2.84 39.59
CA ILE A 63 21.06 -1.95 40.58
C ILE A 63 19.61 -2.37 40.85
N PHE A 64 18.83 -2.61 39.80
CA PHE A 64 17.43 -2.97 39.92
C PHE A 64 17.23 -4.29 40.68
N ARG A 65 18.01 -5.33 40.33
CA ARG A 65 17.95 -6.62 41.04
C ARG A 65 18.48 -6.54 42.48
N SER A 66 19.53 -5.75 42.72
CA SER A 66 20.09 -5.54 44.06
C SER A 66 19.05 -4.91 44.99
N ILE A 67 18.38 -3.84 44.53
CA ILE A 67 17.29 -3.17 45.26
C ILE A 67 16.17 -4.16 45.62
N LEU A 68 15.74 -4.99 44.67
CA LEU A 68 14.70 -5.98 44.92
C LEU A 68 15.14 -7.10 45.86
N SER A 69 16.42 -7.50 45.82
CA SER A 69 16.96 -8.52 46.72
C SER A 69 17.19 -8.04 48.15
N LEU A 70 17.40 -6.73 48.38
CA LEU A 70 17.49 -6.15 49.73
C LEU A 70 16.22 -6.42 50.54
N ASN A 71 15.05 -6.36 49.89
CA ASN A 71 13.77 -6.65 50.52
C ASN A 71 13.63 -8.12 50.97
N ALA A 72 14.46 -9.03 50.45
CA ALA A 72 14.39 -10.46 50.73
C ALA A 72 15.47 -10.94 51.74
N TYR A 73 16.68 -10.36 51.73
CA TYR A 73 17.82 -10.86 52.50
C TYR A 73 18.28 -9.93 53.65
N LEU A 74 17.70 -8.73 53.79
CA LEU A 74 17.97 -7.72 54.83
C LEU A 74 19.42 -7.17 54.90
N ASP A 75 20.40 -7.78 54.24
CA ASP A 75 21.80 -7.35 54.18
C ASP A 75 22.24 -6.87 52.78
N TYR A 76 22.96 -5.75 52.74
CA TYR A 76 23.52 -5.16 51.53
C TYR A 76 24.63 -6.01 50.93
N LYS A 77 25.47 -6.64 51.77
CA LYS A 77 26.59 -7.44 51.27
C LYS A 77 26.09 -8.67 50.51
N SER A 78 25.12 -9.40 51.08
CA SER A 78 24.52 -10.55 50.40
C SER A 78 23.78 -10.17 49.10
N ALA A 79 23.07 -9.04 49.08
CA ALA A 79 22.40 -8.55 47.87
C ALA A 79 23.40 -8.19 46.76
N PHE A 80 24.55 -7.61 47.12
CA PHE A 80 25.63 -7.31 46.20
C PHE A 80 26.26 -8.58 45.62
N GLU A 81 26.69 -9.50 46.49
CA GLU A 81 27.35 -10.77 46.11
C GLU A 81 26.47 -11.62 45.18
N LEU A 82 25.15 -11.60 45.39
CA LEU A 82 24.21 -12.32 44.53
C LEU A 82 24.15 -11.77 43.09
N ASN A 83 24.27 -10.45 42.91
CA ASN A 83 23.92 -9.78 41.65
C ASN A 83 25.11 -9.22 40.86
N TYR A 84 26.26 -8.93 41.47
CA TYR A 84 27.40 -8.34 40.76
C TYR A 84 27.91 -9.19 39.56
N PRO A 85 27.82 -10.54 39.54
CA PRO A 85 28.27 -11.32 38.37
C PRO A 85 27.49 -10.98 37.08
N LEU A 86 26.26 -10.47 37.21
CA LEU A 86 25.44 -10.03 36.07
C LEU A 86 26.08 -8.86 35.30
N ILE A 87 26.90 -8.05 35.97
CA ILE A 87 27.60 -6.95 35.29
C ILE A 87 28.55 -7.52 34.23
N PHE A 88 29.32 -8.54 34.61
CA PHE A 88 30.25 -9.24 33.72
C PHE A 88 29.50 -9.97 32.62
N PHE A 89 28.37 -10.59 32.93
CA PHE A 89 27.52 -11.24 31.93
C PHE A 89 27.14 -10.28 30.78
N TYR A 90 26.49 -9.15 31.08
CA TYR A 90 26.00 -8.24 30.03
C TYR A 90 27.14 -7.55 29.27
N ILE A 91 28.24 -7.19 29.95
CA ILE A 91 29.41 -6.58 29.29
C ILE A 91 30.06 -7.58 28.33
N THR A 92 30.32 -8.81 28.79
CA THR A 92 30.89 -9.88 27.95
C THR A 92 29.99 -10.20 26.77
N TYR A 93 28.67 -10.28 26.99
CA TYR A 93 27.70 -10.50 25.92
C TYR A 93 27.82 -9.41 24.85
N GLY A 94 27.85 -8.14 25.26
CA GLY A 94 27.99 -7.00 24.36
C GLY A 94 29.29 -7.00 23.56
N ILE A 95 30.40 -7.36 24.19
CA ILE A 95 31.72 -7.43 23.55
C ILE A 95 31.73 -8.54 22.48
N ILE A 96 31.28 -9.75 22.82
CA ILE A 96 31.23 -10.87 21.88
C ILE A 96 30.28 -10.54 20.73
N PHE A 97 29.10 -9.99 21.04
CA PHE A 97 28.10 -9.61 20.04
C PHE A 97 28.64 -8.55 19.06
N TYR A 98 29.42 -7.59 19.54
CA TYR A 98 30.11 -6.61 18.72
C TYR A 98 31.21 -7.26 17.86
N PHE A 99 32.06 -8.10 18.45
CA PHE A 99 33.19 -8.74 17.77
C PHE A 99 32.74 -9.72 16.68
N LEU A 100 31.71 -10.53 16.94
CA LEU A 100 31.11 -11.44 15.96
C LEU A 100 30.24 -10.71 14.92
N ASN A 101 30.12 -9.39 15.01
CA ASN A 101 29.37 -8.54 14.08
C ASN A 101 27.91 -8.99 13.86
N VAL A 102 27.28 -9.55 14.90
CA VAL A 102 25.97 -10.24 14.81
C VAL A 102 24.88 -9.32 14.26
N ARG A 103 24.90 -8.02 14.59
CA ARG A 103 23.93 -7.03 14.13
C ARG A 103 23.88 -6.86 12.61
N HIS A 104 25.03 -6.96 11.95
CA HIS A 104 25.18 -6.62 10.54
C HIS A 104 25.21 -7.84 9.62
N GLU A 105 25.21 -9.04 10.20
CA GLU A 105 25.17 -10.29 9.46
C GLU A 105 23.80 -10.50 8.79
N LYS A 106 23.84 -10.91 7.52
CA LYS A 106 22.65 -11.17 6.70
C LYS A 106 22.21 -12.63 6.79
N ASP A 107 23.17 -13.54 6.97
CA ASP A 107 22.89 -14.96 7.11
C ASP A 107 22.30 -15.25 8.50
N ILE A 108 21.04 -15.67 8.51
CA ILE A 108 20.31 -15.96 9.75
C ILE A 108 20.98 -17.07 10.56
N THR A 109 21.63 -18.03 9.91
CA THR A 109 22.34 -19.14 10.57
C THR A 109 23.52 -18.61 11.37
N LYS A 110 24.30 -17.70 10.79
CA LYS A 110 25.42 -17.06 11.47
C LYS A 110 24.97 -16.14 12.61
N VAL A 111 23.84 -15.45 12.44
CA VAL A 111 23.22 -14.66 13.52
C VAL A 111 22.85 -15.57 14.71
N ILE A 112 22.20 -16.70 14.45
CA ILE A 112 21.81 -17.69 15.47
C ILE A 112 23.03 -18.22 16.22
N ILE A 113 24.07 -18.65 15.49
CA ILE A 113 25.33 -19.14 16.08
C ILE A 113 26.00 -18.04 16.91
N GLY A 114 26.00 -16.80 16.41
CA GLY A 114 26.54 -15.65 17.13
C GLY A 114 25.82 -15.39 18.44
N ILE A 115 24.48 -15.38 18.44
CA ILE A 115 23.67 -15.20 19.66
C ILE A 115 23.90 -16.34 20.65
N TRP A 116 23.94 -17.59 20.17
CA TRP A 116 24.25 -18.75 20.99
C TRP A 116 25.62 -18.62 21.67
N THR A 117 26.64 -18.21 20.90
CA THR A 117 28.00 -18.00 21.41
C THR A 117 28.03 -16.89 22.47
N CYS A 118 27.31 -15.79 22.24
CA CYS A 118 27.19 -14.71 23.21
C CYS A 118 26.56 -15.19 24.53
N ASP A 119 25.41 -15.89 24.46
CA ASP A 119 24.71 -16.38 25.66
C ASP A 119 25.55 -17.43 26.40
N PHE A 120 26.10 -18.39 25.67
CA PHE A 120 26.89 -19.48 26.24
C PHE A 120 28.15 -18.98 26.98
N VAL A 121 29.00 -18.21 26.30
CA VAL A 121 30.27 -17.73 26.87
C VAL A 121 30.02 -16.76 28.03
N SER A 122 29.00 -15.91 27.93
CA SER A 122 28.70 -14.93 28.99
C SER A 122 28.18 -15.61 30.25
N ASN A 123 27.28 -16.60 30.13
CA ASN A 123 26.81 -17.36 31.31
C ASN A 123 27.94 -18.21 31.90
N PHE A 124 28.81 -18.80 31.07
CA PHE A 124 29.94 -19.58 31.54
C PHE A 124 30.90 -18.70 32.38
N LEU A 125 31.22 -17.50 31.89
CA LEU A 125 32.02 -16.53 32.64
C LEU A 125 31.32 -16.11 33.94
N GLU A 126 30.00 -15.88 33.91
CA GLU A 126 29.23 -15.53 35.11
C GLU A 126 29.32 -16.63 36.17
N VAL A 127 29.19 -17.90 35.78
CA VAL A 127 29.29 -19.03 36.71
C VAL A 127 30.71 -19.18 37.26
N LEU A 128 31.74 -19.00 36.43
CA LEU A 128 33.14 -19.02 36.91
C LEU A 128 33.42 -17.97 37.99
N ILE A 129 32.81 -16.78 37.87
CA ILE A 129 32.94 -15.71 38.88
C ILE A 129 32.22 -16.07 40.18
N ARG A 130 31.18 -16.91 40.12
CA ARG A 130 30.37 -17.32 41.29
C ARG A 130 30.96 -18.50 42.07
N ILE A 131 31.87 -19.25 41.47
CA ILE A 131 32.45 -20.45 42.11
C ILE A 131 33.67 -20.02 42.93
N GLU A 132 33.57 -20.11 44.26
CA GLU A 132 34.69 -19.83 45.18
C GLU A 132 35.71 -21.00 45.22
N ASN A 133 35.26 -22.25 45.07
CA ASN A 133 36.12 -23.44 45.05
C ASN A 133 35.77 -24.35 43.86
N ILE A 134 36.67 -24.45 42.88
CA ILE A 134 36.44 -25.17 41.62
C ILE A 134 36.34 -26.70 41.82
N ASN A 135 36.96 -27.22 42.88
CA ASN A 135 37.05 -28.67 43.12
C ASN A 135 35.74 -29.31 43.60
N ASP A 136 34.78 -28.53 44.09
CA ASP A 136 33.49 -29.03 44.62
C ASP A 136 32.35 -29.00 43.58
N VAL A 137 32.62 -28.54 42.35
CA VAL A 137 31.61 -28.37 41.31
C VAL A 137 31.89 -29.26 40.11
N ASP A 138 30.87 -30.01 39.67
CA ASP A 138 30.91 -30.73 38.40
C ASP A 138 30.81 -29.76 37.22
N VAL A 139 31.97 -29.26 36.80
CA VAL A 139 32.11 -28.31 35.68
C VAL A 139 31.52 -28.85 34.37
N PHE A 140 31.61 -30.17 34.15
CA PHE A 140 31.09 -30.79 32.93
C PHE A 140 29.57 -30.73 32.87
N ASN A 141 28.89 -31.04 33.98
CA ASN A 141 27.44 -30.94 34.05
C ASN A 141 26.94 -29.49 33.95
N VAL A 142 27.64 -28.53 34.57
CA VAL A 142 27.35 -27.09 34.42
C VAL A 142 27.45 -26.66 32.95
N PHE A 143 28.55 -27.01 32.28
CA PHE A 143 28.77 -26.68 30.88
C PHE A 143 27.64 -27.21 29.99
N ARG A 144 27.28 -28.49 30.16
CA ARG A 144 26.25 -29.16 29.34
C ARG A 144 24.87 -28.53 29.54
N LEU A 145 24.53 -28.17 30.78
CA LEU A 145 23.28 -27.50 31.12
C LEU A 145 23.21 -26.09 30.52
N LEU A 146 24.28 -25.30 30.64
CA LEU A 146 24.35 -23.95 30.05
C LEU A 146 24.24 -23.99 28.53
N ALA A 147 24.91 -24.94 27.87
CA ALA A 147 24.84 -25.13 26.43
C ALA A 147 23.41 -25.45 25.96
N LEU A 148 22.71 -26.35 26.66
CA LEU A 148 21.32 -26.72 26.37
C LEU A 148 20.37 -25.53 26.54
N ILE A 149 20.54 -24.75 27.61
CA ILE A 149 19.70 -23.58 27.87
C ILE A 149 19.94 -22.47 26.84
N ALA A 150 21.21 -22.20 26.50
CA ALA A 150 21.56 -21.27 25.44
C ALA A 150 20.95 -21.69 24.10
N PHE A 151 20.95 -22.99 23.79
CA PHE A 151 20.30 -23.53 22.59
C PHE A 151 18.79 -23.26 22.59
N ILE A 152 18.07 -23.60 23.66
CA ILE A 152 16.63 -23.37 23.78
C ILE A 152 16.30 -21.88 23.63
N ARG A 153 17.05 -21.00 24.30
CA ARG A 153 16.84 -19.54 24.22
C ARG A 153 17.05 -18.99 22.82
N VAL A 154 18.07 -19.47 22.12
CA VAL A 154 18.35 -19.08 20.74
C VAL A 154 17.22 -19.50 19.80
N VAL A 155 16.60 -20.66 20.03
CA VAL A 155 15.38 -21.07 19.29
C VAL A 155 14.24 -20.08 19.52
N PHE A 156 14.01 -19.63 20.77
CA PHE A 156 13.00 -18.60 21.05
C PHE A 156 13.34 -17.25 20.37
N VAL A 157 14.59 -16.82 20.42
CA VAL A 157 15.04 -15.59 19.75
C VAL A 157 14.79 -15.69 18.24
N PHE A 158 15.14 -16.82 17.64
CA PHE A 158 14.91 -17.09 16.21
C PHE A 158 13.42 -17.05 15.85
N LEU A 159 12.56 -17.68 16.65
CA LEU A 159 11.11 -17.67 16.44
C LEU A 159 10.56 -16.24 16.46
N ILE A 160 10.92 -15.43 17.46
CA ILE A 160 10.46 -14.04 17.57
C ILE A 160 10.93 -13.18 16.40
N ILE A 161 12.20 -13.33 15.98
CA ILE A 161 12.74 -12.60 14.82
C ILE A 161 12.00 -13.00 13.53
N THR A 162 11.74 -14.29 13.34
CA THR A 162 11.06 -14.81 12.15
C THR A 162 9.61 -14.35 12.08
N LEU A 163 8.87 -14.45 13.19
CA LEU A 163 7.50 -13.94 13.29
C LEU A 163 7.43 -12.43 13.03
N GLY A 164 8.34 -11.65 13.60
CA GLY A 164 8.40 -10.20 13.37
C GLY A 164 8.69 -9.84 11.91
N LYS A 165 9.59 -10.57 11.24
CA LYS A 165 9.86 -10.40 9.80
C LYS A 165 8.64 -10.75 8.95
N HIS A 166 8.00 -11.90 9.23
CA HIS A 166 6.82 -12.34 8.49
C HIS A 166 5.65 -11.36 8.63
N TYR A 167 5.38 -10.88 9.85
CA TYR A 167 4.36 -9.87 10.09
C TYR A 167 4.64 -8.56 9.33
N LYS A 168 5.90 -8.10 9.31
CA LYS A 168 6.29 -6.92 8.54
C LYS A 168 6.07 -7.11 7.03
N LEU A 169 6.36 -8.30 6.50
CA LEU A 169 6.12 -8.60 5.08
C LEU A 169 4.64 -8.57 4.74
N LEU A 170 3.78 -9.11 5.61
CA LEU A 170 2.32 -9.05 5.44
C LEU A 170 1.82 -7.60 5.41
N LEU A 171 2.24 -6.77 6.37
CA LEU A 171 1.87 -5.35 6.40
C LEU A 171 2.36 -4.59 5.15
N MET A 172 3.60 -4.82 4.73
CA MET A 172 4.14 -4.18 3.53
C MET A 172 3.37 -4.60 2.27
N LYS A 173 2.94 -5.86 2.19
CA LYS A 173 2.12 -6.37 1.09
C LYS A 173 0.77 -5.67 1.05
N GLU A 174 0.10 -5.54 2.19
CA GLU A 174 -1.18 -4.85 2.30
C GLU A 174 -1.07 -3.37 1.90
N GLU A 175 -0.07 -2.66 2.42
CA GLU A 175 0.17 -1.26 2.06
C GLU A 175 0.52 -1.10 0.56
N HIS A 176 1.25 -2.05 -0.02
CA HIS A 176 1.55 -2.05 -1.45
C HIS A 176 0.29 -2.26 -2.28
N GLU A 177 -0.59 -3.18 -1.90
CA GLU A 177 -1.88 -3.41 -2.57
C GLU A 177 -2.75 -2.15 -2.56
N GLU A 178 -2.85 -1.45 -1.42
CA GLU A 178 -3.60 -0.19 -1.34
C GLU A 178 -3.01 0.89 -2.25
N ARG A 179 -1.69 1.07 -2.22
CA ARG A 179 -1.00 2.05 -3.08
C ARG A 179 -1.18 1.71 -4.56
N TYR A 180 -1.13 0.43 -4.91
CA TYR A 180 -1.34 -0.05 -6.27
C TYR A 180 -2.75 0.26 -6.78
N ARG A 181 -3.79 -0.02 -5.98
CA ARG A 181 -5.19 0.34 -6.31
C ARG A 181 -5.36 1.85 -6.51
N LYS A 182 -4.77 2.66 -5.64
CA LYS A 182 -4.81 4.12 -5.77
C LYS A 182 -4.13 4.59 -7.06
N LEU A 183 -2.98 4.02 -7.40
CA LEU A 183 -2.30 4.31 -8.67
C LEU A 183 -3.15 3.94 -9.88
N ILE A 184 -3.87 2.81 -9.83
CA ILE A 184 -4.78 2.41 -10.91
C ILE A 184 -5.91 3.42 -11.12
N LEU A 185 -6.56 3.86 -10.04
CA LEU A 185 -7.65 4.85 -10.12
C LEU A 185 -7.14 6.20 -10.65
N LEU A 186 -5.99 6.66 -10.17
CA LEU A 186 -5.34 7.87 -10.69
C LEU A 186 -4.99 7.74 -12.17
N THR A 187 -4.42 6.61 -12.58
CA THR A 187 -4.08 6.34 -13.98
C THR A 187 -5.31 6.32 -14.87
N SER A 188 -6.40 5.71 -14.42
CA SER A 188 -7.70 5.70 -15.11
C SER A 188 -8.28 7.11 -15.27
N SER A 189 -8.23 7.93 -14.21
CA SER A 189 -8.63 9.34 -14.28
C SER A 189 -7.77 10.12 -15.27
N LEU A 190 -6.45 9.93 -15.23
CA LEU A 190 -5.53 10.57 -16.18
C LEU A 190 -5.76 10.11 -17.62
N GLU A 191 -6.09 8.83 -17.86
CA GLU A 191 -6.49 8.37 -19.21
C GLU A 191 -7.72 9.09 -19.74
N SER A 192 -8.71 9.27 -18.87
CA SER A 192 -9.95 9.99 -19.17
C SER A 192 -9.65 11.42 -19.61
N GLU A 193 -8.78 12.11 -18.85
CA GLU A 193 -8.35 13.48 -19.17
C GLU A 193 -7.57 13.54 -20.48
N ILE A 194 -6.60 12.65 -20.70
CA ILE A 194 -5.83 12.61 -21.95
C ILE A 194 -6.75 12.38 -23.15
N TYR A 195 -7.75 11.50 -23.01
CA TYR A 195 -8.73 11.27 -24.08
C TYR A 195 -9.51 12.55 -24.41
N LEU A 196 -10.02 13.26 -23.40
CA LEU A 196 -10.70 14.54 -23.57
C LEU A 196 -9.77 15.59 -24.18
N MET A 197 -8.51 15.62 -23.76
CA MET A 197 -7.50 16.49 -24.33
C MET A 197 -7.32 16.22 -25.83
N ASN A 198 -7.20 14.96 -26.25
CA ASN A 198 -7.11 14.62 -27.67
C ASN A 198 -8.34 15.09 -28.46
N LYS A 199 -9.55 14.94 -27.91
CA LYS A 199 -10.77 15.46 -28.54
C LYS A 199 -10.78 16.99 -28.63
N ASN A 200 -10.27 17.69 -27.62
CA ASN A 200 -10.15 19.15 -27.65
C ASN A 200 -9.19 19.65 -28.73
N ILE A 201 -8.17 18.87 -29.12
CA ILE A 201 -7.29 19.23 -30.23
C ILE A 201 -8.09 19.35 -31.54
N GLU A 202 -9.02 18.44 -31.80
CA GLU A 202 -9.87 18.49 -32.99
C GLU A 202 -10.75 19.76 -32.98
N ASN A 203 -11.29 20.13 -31.82
CA ASN A 203 -12.03 21.39 -31.68
C ASN A 203 -11.14 22.62 -31.93
N ILE A 204 -9.91 22.62 -31.41
CA ILE A 204 -8.92 23.68 -31.64
C ILE A 204 -8.59 23.80 -33.13
N GLU A 205 -8.41 22.67 -33.83
CA GLU A 205 -8.21 22.65 -35.28
C GLU A 205 -9.40 23.24 -36.03
N ASN A 206 -10.63 22.90 -35.64
CA ASN A 206 -11.84 23.43 -36.25
C ASN A 206 -11.95 24.95 -36.08
N VAL A 207 -11.63 25.51 -34.89
CA VAL A 207 -11.65 26.96 -34.66
C VAL A 207 -10.52 27.64 -35.44
N MET A 208 -9.32 27.05 -35.47
CA MET A 208 -8.20 27.54 -36.27
C MET A 208 -8.57 27.63 -37.76
N ASN A 209 -9.20 26.58 -38.30
CA ASN A 209 -9.67 26.55 -39.69
C ASN A 209 -10.73 27.61 -39.98
N LYS A 210 -11.67 27.85 -39.04
CA LYS A 210 -12.65 28.94 -39.16
C LYS A 210 -12.00 30.32 -39.15
N ALA A 211 -11.04 30.56 -38.25
CA ALA A 211 -10.29 31.81 -38.19
C ALA A 211 -9.47 32.05 -39.48
N PHE A 212 -8.85 31.00 -40.01
CA PHE A 212 -8.11 31.07 -41.26
C PHE A 212 -9.01 31.31 -42.48
N LYS A 213 -10.21 30.71 -42.49
CA LYS A 213 -11.22 31.00 -43.51
C LYS A 213 -11.67 32.46 -43.44
N LEU A 214 -11.93 32.96 -42.24
CA LEU A 214 -12.31 34.36 -42.00
C LEU A 214 -11.22 35.34 -42.47
N TYR A 215 -9.94 35.00 -42.25
CA TYR A 215 -8.80 35.75 -42.79
C TYR A 215 -8.86 35.90 -44.32
N LYS A 216 -9.25 34.84 -45.05
CA LYS A 216 -9.36 34.87 -46.51
C LYS A 216 -10.55 35.70 -47.03
N GLU A 217 -11.60 35.85 -46.22
CA GLU A 217 -12.85 36.50 -46.61
C GLU A 217 -12.92 37.97 -46.20
N LEU A 218 -12.11 38.39 -45.23
CA LEU A 218 -12.06 39.77 -44.74
C LEU A 218 -10.99 40.60 -45.46
N GLU A 219 -11.26 41.89 -45.62
CA GLU A 219 -10.30 42.91 -46.05
C GLU A 219 -9.79 43.72 -44.84
N ASP A 220 -8.68 44.42 -45.04
CA ASP A 220 -8.07 45.38 -44.10
C ASP A 220 -7.68 44.80 -42.72
N GLU A 221 -7.74 45.64 -41.68
CA GLU A 221 -7.26 45.39 -40.33
C GLU A 221 -7.92 44.16 -39.67
N LYS A 222 -9.17 43.85 -40.03
CA LYS A 222 -9.90 42.67 -39.53
C LYS A 222 -9.36 41.36 -40.12
N SER A 223 -8.82 41.39 -41.33
CA SER A 223 -8.13 40.24 -41.95
C SER A 223 -6.88 39.90 -41.14
N ASN A 224 -6.06 40.91 -40.82
CA ASN A 224 -4.85 40.72 -40.03
C ASN A 224 -5.15 40.19 -38.61
N LEU A 225 -6.25 40.64 -38.00
CA LEU A 225 -6.72 40.11 -36.70
C LEU A 225 -7.15 38.64 -36.79
N ALA A 226 -7.88 38.24 -37.84
CA ALA A 226 -8.26 36.84 -38.04
C ALA A 226 -7.04 35.93 -38.24
N LEU A 227 -6.02 36.43 -38.95
CA LEU A 227 -4.74 35.72 -39.11
C LEU A 227 -3.97 35.59 -37.79
N SER A 228 -3.93 36.65 -36.96
CA SER A 228 -3.28 36.58 -35.65
C SER A 228 -3.98 35.57 -34.74
N ILE A 229 -5.32 35.57 -34.70
CA ILE A 229 -6.11 34.58 -33.96
C ILE A 229 -5.77 33.16 -34.42
N ALA A 230 -5.70 32.91 -35.73
CA ALA A 230 -5.33 31.57 -36.23
C ALA A 230 -3.92 31.14 -35.80
N LYS A 231 -2.95 32.07 -35.79
CA LYS A 231 -1.57 31.80 -35.32
C LYS A 231 -1.53 31.53 -33.82
N ASP A 232 -2.23 32.33 -33.02
CA ASP A 232 -2.30 32.16 -31.56
C ASP A 232 -2.92 30.80 -31.20
N ILE A 233 -4.00 30.41 -31.89
CA ILE A 233 -4.62 29.09 -31.74
C ILE A 233 -3.65 27.97 -32.14
N HIS A 234 -2.83 28.18 -33.18
CA HIS A 234 -1.83 27.20 -33.60
C HIS A 234 -0.74 26.98 -32.54
N GLU A 235 -0.23 28.04 -31.92
CA GLU A 235 0.74 27.91 -30.81
C GLU A 235 0.09 27.25 -29.58
N ILE A 236 -1.16 27.61 -29.23
CA ILE A 236 -1.91 26.93 -28.16
C ILE A 236 -2.01 25.43 -28.45
N LYS A 237 -2.36 25.04 -29.68
CA LYS A 237 -2.45 23.64 -30.09
C LYS A 237 -1.12 22.90 -29.85
N LYS A 238 -0.01 23.53 -30.25
CA LYS A 238 1.33 22.95 -30.13
C LYS A 238 1.74 22.74 -28.69
N ASP A 239 1.48 23.72 -27.82
CA ASP A 239 1.75 23.59 -26.39
C ASP A 239 0.85 22.55 -25.73
N TYR A 240 -0.41 22.46 -26.17
CA TYR A 240 -1.34 21.44 -25.71
C TYR A 240 -0.87 20.01 -26.07
N ILE A 241 -0.39 19.80 -27.31
CA ILE A 241 0.21 18.53 -27.75
C ILE A 241 1.46 18.19 -26.94
N ARG A 242 2.31 19.18 -26.62
CA ARG A 242 3.51 18.97 -25.79
C ARG A 242 3.14 18.47 -24.39
N VAL A 243 2.11 19.05 -23.77
CA VAL A 243 1.62 18.60 -22.46
C VAL A 243 1.13 17.16 -22.54
N ILE A 244 0.32 16.81 -23.54
CA ILE A 244 -0.17 15.44 -23.72
C ILE A 244 0.98 14.46 -23.87
N ARG A 245 1.96 14.76 -24.73
CA ARG A 245 3.15 13.92 -24.93
C ARG A 245 3.94 13.75 -23.63
N GLY A 246 4.18 14.84 -22.90
CA GLY A 246 4.86 14.77 -21.61
C GLY A 246 4.15 13.88 -20.59
N ILE A 247 2.81 13.87 -20.57
CA ILE A 247 2.03 12.98 -19.70
C ILE A 247 2.06 11.53 -20.21
N GLN A 248 2.01 11.31 -21.52
CA GLN A 248 2.05 9.99 -22.13
C GLN A 248 3.42 9.31 -22.00
N ASP A 249 4.52 10.05 -22.12
CA ASP A 249 5.88 9.52 -22.00
C ASP A 249 6.16 8.97 -20.59
N LEU A 250 5.50 9.51 -19.55
CA LEU A 250 5.53 8.95 -18.19
C LEU A 250 4.90 7.54 -18.10
N LYS A 251 4.07 7.14 -19.08
CA LYS A 251 3.39 5.84 -19.13
C LYS A 251 4.19 4.76 -19.87
N VAL A 252 4.94 5.14 -20.91
CA VAL A 252 5.58 4.20 -21.86
C VAL A 252 6.61 3.27 -21.18
N ASN A 253 7.20 3.67 -20.05
CA ASN A 253 8.29 2.89 -19.44
C ASN A 253 7.88 1.87 -18.36
N LYS A 254 6.60 1.72 -17.96
CA LYS A 254 6.24 0.81 -16.84
C LYS A 254 4.95 -0.01 -16.94
N MET A 255 4.01 0.29 -17.85
CA MET A 255 2.63 -0.25 -17.71
C MET A 255 2.05 -0.97 -18.94
N GLU A 256 2.79 -1.05 -20.05
CA GLU A 256 2.26 -1.47 -21.36
C GLU A 256 1.91 -2.98 -21.47
N TYR A 257 2.23 -3.79 -20.46
CA TYR A 257 2.03 -5.25 -20.49
C TYR A 257 1.12 -5.81 -19.38
N THR A 258 0.53 -4.97 -18.52
CA THR A 258 -0.31 -5.47 -17.43
C THR A 258 -1.74 -5.76 -17.92
N LYS A 259 -2.10 -7.04 -17.99
CA LYS A 259 -3.50 -7.49 -18.13
C LYS A 259 -4.16 -7.51 -16.75
N MET A 260 -5.46 -7.24 -16.69
CA MET A 260 -6.25 -7.32 -15.46
C MET A 260 -7.53 -8.10 -15.71
N SER A 261 -7.95 -8.92 -14.75
CA SER A 261 -9.23 -9.63 -14.83
C SER A 261 -10.40 -8.66 -14.58
N LEU A 262 -11.58 -8.96 -15.14
CA LEU A 262 -12.79 -8.18 -14.85
C LEU A 262 -13.14 -8.27 -13.36
N LYS A 263 -12.94 -9.44 -12.75
CA LYS A 263 -13.12 -9.63 -11.31
C LYS A 263 -12.33 -8.60 -10.49
N ASP A 264 -11.05 -8.38 -10.82
CA ASP A 264 -10.21 -7.43 -10.09
C ASP A 264 -10.67 -5.98 -10.35
N ILE A 265 -11.08 -5.66 -11.59
CA ILE A 265 -11.66 -4.36 -11.93
C ILE A 265 -12.91 -4.08 -11.08
N PHE A 266 -13.82 -5.06 -10.97
CA PHE A 266 -15.04 -4.95 -10.18
C PHE A 266 -14.73 -4.76 -8.71
N TYR A 267 -13.80 -5.55 -8.17
CA TYR A 267 -13.35 -5.42 -6.79
C TYR A 267 -12.77 -4.02 -6.49
N ILE A 268 -11.93 -3.47 -7.39
CA ILE A 268 -11.36 -2.12 -7.23
C ILE A 268 -12.47 -1.05 -7.23
N LEU A 269 -13.42 -1.15 -8.16
CA LEU A 269 -14.54 -0.21 -8.26
C LEU A 269 -15.46 -0.30 -7.04
N GLU A 270 -15.77 -1.50 -6.58
CA GLU A 270 -16.60 -1.74 -5.40
C GLU A 270 -15.95 -1.20 -4.12
N ASP A 271 -14.69 -1.56 -3.84
CA ASP A 271 -13.94 -1.08 -2.68
C ASP A 271 -13.81 0.45 -2.67
N SER A 272 -13.43 1.04 -3.80
CA SER A 272 -13.26 2.49 -3.90
C SER A 272 -14.58 3.26 -3.77
N THR A 273 -15.66 2.73 -4.34
CA THR A 273 -16.97 3.36 -4.25
C THR A 273 -17.54 3.25 -2.83
N ASN A 274 -17.45 2.09 -2.18
CA ASN A 274 -17.90 1.91 -0.79
C ASN A 274 -17.15 2.83 0.19
N LYS A 275 -15.83 2.99 0.00
CA LYS A 275 -15.02 3.93 0.80
C LYS A 275 -15.48 5.37 0.61
N PHE A 276 -15.79 5.77 -0.62
CA PHE A 276 -16.30 7.12 -0.92
C PHE A 276 -17.68 7.36 -0.31
N ILE A 277 -18.62 6.42 -0.50
CA ILE A 277 -19.98 6.48 0.10
C ILE A 277 -19.89 6.61 1.62
N SER A 278 -19.02 5.82 2.26
CA SER A 278 -18.83 5.84 3.72
C SER A 278 -18.20 7.13 4.22
N ALA A 279 -17.19 7.66 3.50
CA ALA A 279 -16.49 8.88 3.88
C ALA A 279 -17.37 10.14 3.77
N GLU A 280 -18.30 10.14 2.81
CA GLU A 280 -19.25 11.24 2.58
C GLU A 280 -20.60 11.00 3.29
N GLU A 281 -20.70 9.98 4.15
CA GLU A 281 -21.91 9.62 4.93
C GLU A 281 -23.18 9.46 4.06
N LYS A 282 -23.05 8.90 2.85
CA LYS A 282 -24.17 8.73 1.91
C LYS A 282 -24.93 7.43 2.18
N GLU A 283 -26.25 7.47 2.15
CA GLU A 283 -27.11 6.28 2.29
C GLU A 283 -27.30 5.56 0.95
N ILE A 284 -26.26 4.92 0.43
CA ILE A 284 -26.28 4.24 -0.88
C ILE A 284 -25.78 2.81 -0.76
N ASP A 285 -26.60 1.85 -1.18
CA ASP A 285 -26.19 0.45 -1.32
C ASP A 285 -25.70 0.19 -2.75
N ILE A 286 -24.45 -0.28 -2.92
CA ILE A 286 -23.91 -0.66 -4.23
C ILE A 286 -23.76 -2.17 -4.35
N ILE A 287 -24.14 -2.72 -5.50
CA ILE A 287 -24.16 -4.17 -5.76
C ILE A 287 -23.45 -4.46 -7.09
N PHE A 288 -22.39 -5.27 -7.05
CA PHE A 288 -21.73 -5.79 -8.24
C PHE A 288 -22.17 -7.22 -8.53
N LYS A 289 -22.57 -7.50 -9.78
CA LYS A 289 -22.95 -8.84 -10.27
C LYS A 289 -22.18 -9.15 -11.54
N ARG A 290 -21.60 -10.34 -11.65
CA ARG A 290 -20.76 -10.74 -12.79
C ARG A 290 -21.09 -12.16 -13.24
N GLU A 291 -21.28 -12.35 -14.53
CA GLU A 291 -21.45 -13.67 -15.18
C GLU A 291 -20.24 -13.93 -16.11
N GLY A 292 -19.24 -14.66 -15.61
CA GLY A 292 -18.00 -14.98 -16.35
C GLY A 292 -16.88 -13.95 -16.15
N ASP A 293 -15.62 -14.34 -16.41
CA ASP A 293 -14.45 -13.48 -16.21
C ASP A 293 -13.63 -13.42 -17.51
N PHE A 294 -12.92 -12.32 -17.71
CA PHE A 294 -12.00 -12.17 -18.83
C PHE A 294 -10.86 -11.22 -18.47
N TYR A 295 -9.75 -11.34 -19.17
CA TYR A 295 -8.61 -10.44 -19.02
C TYR A 295 -8.64 -9.34 -20.07
N THR A 296 -8.24 -8.13 -19.70
CA THR A 296 -8.12 -7.00 -20.64
C THR A 296 -6.84 -6.20 -20.42
N LYS A 297 -6.25 -5.71 -21.51
CA LYS A 297 -5.21 -4.69 -21.49
C LYS A 297 -5.78 -3.27 -21.38
N HIS A 298 -7.10 -3.12 -21.53
CA HIS A 298 -7.80 -1.83 -21.49
C HIS A 298 -8.45 -1.55 -20.13
N HIS A 299 -7.88 -2.09 -19.05
CA HIS A 299 -8.46 -2.04 -17.71
C HIS A 299 -8.64 -0.60 -17.19
N TYR A 300 -7.67 0.30 -17.41
CA TYR A 300 -7.81 1.72 -17.06
C TYR A 300 -8.99 2.40 -17.76
N THR A 301 -9.18 2.09 -19.03
CA THR A 301 -10.27 2.62 -19.85
C THR A 301 -11.63 2.06 -19.40
N LEU A 302 -11.71 0.77 -19.08
CA LEU A 302 -12.95 0.16 -18.57
C LEU A 302 -13.31 0.69 -17.17
N ILE A 303 -12.31 0.81 -16.27
CA ILE A 303 -12.47 1.45 -14.96
C ILE A 303 -12.99 2.88 -15.14
N SER A 304 -12.48 3.64 -16.11
CA SER A 304 -12.92 5.01 -16.38
C SER A 304 -14.39 5.04 -16.78
N ILE A 305 -14.81 4.18 -17.72
CA ILE A 305 -16.21 4.11 -18.15
C ILE A 305 -17.13 3.83 -16.97
N LEU A 306 -16.86 2.74 -16.24
CA LEU A 306 -17.72 2.30 -15.14
C LEU A 306 -17.74 3.32 -14.01
N ARG A 307 -16.59 3.88 -13.65
CA ARG A 307 -16.48 4.93 -12.62
C ARG A 307 -17.28 6.17 -12.99
N ASN A 308 -17.25 6.62 -14.25
CA ASN A 308 -18.04 7.78 -14.69
C ASN A 308 -19.55 7.52 -14.54
N LEU A 309 -20.02 6.31 -14.91
CA LEU A 309 -21.42 5.95 -14.75
C LEU A 309 -21.82 5.84 -13.28
N ILE A 310 -21.01 5.18 -12.45
CA ILE A 310 -21.24 5.06 -11.00
C ILE A 310 -21.29 6.44 -10.34
N GLN A 311 -20.38 7.35 -10.70
CA GLN A 311 -20.37 8.70 -10.15
C GLN A 311 -21.64 9.47 -10.53
N ASN A 312 -22.08 9.37 -11.79
CA ASN A 312 -23.35 9.96 -12.22
C ASN A 312 -24.54 9.39 -11.45
N SER A 313 -24.55 8.08 -11.17
CA SER A 313 -25.56 7.41 -10.37
C SER A 313 -25.58 7.92 -8.93
N ILE A 314 -24.42 8.08 -8.28
CA ILE A 314 -24.33 8.66 -6.93
C ILE A 314 -24.93 10.06 -6.90
N GLU A 315 -24.53 10.93 -7.83
CA GLU A 315 -25.03 12.31 -7.89
C GLU A 315 -26.53 12.37 -8.21
N SER A 316 -27.03 11.46 -9.05
CA SER A 316 -28.46 11.31 -9.37
C SER A 316 -29.29 10.94 -8.13
N ILE A 317 -28.76 10.05 -7.28
CA ILE A 317 -29.39 9.64 -6.02
C ILE A 317 -29.39 10.77 -4.99
N GLU A 318 -28.28 11.49 -4.85
CA GLU A 318 -28.21 12.64 -3.93
C GLU A 318 -29.25 13.70 -4.27
N CYS A 319 -29.46 13.95 -5.57
CA CYS A 319 -30.49 14.86 -6.04
C CYS A 319 -31.90 14.38 -5.70
N ALA A 320 -32.13 13.05 -5.70
CA ALA A 320 -33.41 12.45 -5.32
C ALA A 320 -33.66 12.46 -3.80
N LYS A 321 -32.64 12.72 -2.97
CA LYS A 321 -32.73 12.76 -1.49
C LYS A 321 -33.40 11.53 -0.88
N ARG A 322 -33.06 10.35 -1.39
CA ARG A 322 -33.59 9.06 -0.94
C ARG A 322 -32.47 8.05 -0.73
N LYS A 323 -32.76 6.95 -0.02
CA LYS A 323 -31.85 5.83 0.06
C LYS A 323 -31.56 5.29 -1.34
N GLY A 324 -30.28 5.28 -1.68
CA GLY A 324 -29.75 4.91 -2.98
C GLY A 324 -29.55 3.42 -3.16
N THR A 325 -29.72 2.96 -4.39
CA THR A 325 -29.28 1.65 -4.85
C THR A 325 -28.61 1.82 -6.19
N ILE A 326 -27.37 1.33 -6.30
CA ILE A 326 -26.62 1.26 -7.54
C ILE A 326 -26.33 -0.21 -7.83
N MET A 327 -26.63 -0.67 -9.04
CA MET A 327 -26.30 -2.03 -9.47
C MET A 327 -25.42 -1.99 -10.70
N VAL A 328 -24.24 -2.59 -10.60
CA VAL A 328 -23.31 -2.79 -11.72
C VAL A 328 -23.33 -4.28 -12.07
N LYS A 329 -23.88 -4.62 -13.23
CA LYS A 329 -23.98 -6.00 -13.72
C LYS A 329 -23.12 -6.19 -14.96
N HIS A 330 -22.39 -7.30 -15.03
CA HIS A 330 -21.77 -7.82 -16.24
C HIS A 330 -22.34 -9.19 -16.60
N PHE A 331 -22.53 -9.41 -17.89
CA PHE A 331 -22.76 -10.71 -18.51
C PHE A 331 -22.20 -10.71 -19.92
N SER A 332 -22.12 -11.86 -20.57
CA SER A 332 -21.64 -11.95 -21.95
C SER A 332 -22.55 -12.82 -22.80
N ASP A 333 -22.80 -12.40 -24.04
CA ASP A 333 -23.39 -13.24 -25.08
C ASP A 333 -22.28 -13.87 -25.95
N GLU A 334 -22.62 -14.53 -27.05
CA GLU A 334 -21.64 -15.18 -27.92
C GLU A 334 -20.57 -14.22 -28.47
N SER A 335 -20.92 -12.95 -28.69
CA SER A 335 -20.08 -11.99 -29.42
C SER A 335 -19.71 -10.74 -28.61
N ASN A 336 -20.43 -10.42 -27.54
CA ASN A 336 -20.28 -9.19 -26.77
C ASN A 336 -20.17 -9.43 -25.27
N HIS A 337 -19.47 -8.51 -24.60
CA HIS A 337 -19.63 -8.24 -23.18
C HIS A 337 -20.66 -7.14 -22.98
N CYS A 338 -21.59 -7.38 -22.06
CA CYS A 338 -22.67 -6.47 -21.71
C CYS A 338 -22.49 -5.98 -20.27
N PHE A 339 -22.44 -4.66 -20.10
CA PHE A 339 -22.36 -4.00 -18.80
C PHE A 339 -23.63 -3.18 -18.58
N ILE A 340 -24.26 -3.34 -17.43
CA ILE A 340 -25.43 -2.57 -17.00
C ILE A 340 -25.06 -1.80 -15.75
N VAL A 341 -25.32 -0.49 -15.74
CA VAL A 341 -25.27 0.35 -14.54
C VAL A 341 -26.67 0.91 -14.31
N TYR A 342 -27.30 0.46 -13.24
CA TYR A 342 -28.61 0.91 -12.79
C TYR A 342 -28.48 1.79 -11.55
N ASP A 343 -29.28 2.85 -11.48
CA ASP A 343 -29.55 3.59 -10.26
C ASP A 343 -31.03 3.88 -10.07
N ASN A 344 -31.45 3.93 -8.80
CA ASN A 344 -32.73 4.49 -8.41
C ASN A 344 -32.60 6.00 -8.12
N GLY A 345 -31.82 6.76 -8.89
CA GLY A 345 -31.71 8.21 -8.70
C GLY A 345 -32.90 8.99 -9.26
N VAL A 346 -32.77 10.31 -9.45
CA VAL A 346 -33.86 11.18 -9.93
C VAL A 346 -34.28 10.90 -11.37
N GLY A 347 -33.50 10.11 -12.12
CA GLY A 347 -33.75 9.83 -13.52
C GLY A 347 -33.53 11.05 -14.43
N ILE A 348 -33.76 10.87 -15.73
CA ILE A 348 -33.50 11.84 -16.78
C ILE A 348 -34.83 12.26 -17.40
N LYS A 349 -35.08 13.57 -17.52
CA LYS A 349 -36.28 14.07 -18.19
C LYS A 349 -36.23 13.68 -19.67
N LYS A 350 -37.37 13.25 -20.22
CA LYS A 350 -37.48 12.82 -21.62
C LYS A 350 -36.89 13.81 -22.63
N LYS A 351 -37.05 15.12 -22.37
CA LYS A 351 -36.50 16.19 -23.20
C LYS A 351 -34.97 16.27 -23.21
N ASP A 352 -34.31 15.74 -22.18
CA ASP A 352 -32.86 15.85 -21.97
C ASP A 352 -32.13 14.60 -22.48
N ILE A 353 -32.82 13.46 -22.68
CA ILE A 353 -32.26 12.16 -23.08
C ILE A 353 -31.41 12.27 -24.35
N ASP A 354 -31.88 12.99 -25.37
CA ASP A 354 -31.17 13.13 -26.65
C ASP A 354 -29.90 14.00 -26.54
N TYR A 355 -29.76 14.75 -25.44
CA TYR A 355 -28.68 15.71 -25.23
C TYR A 355 -27.65 15.26 -24.21
N ILE A 356 -27.92 14.25 -23.37
CA ILE A 356 -27.02 13.85 -22.26
C ILE A 356 -25.61 13.43 -22.70
N PHE A 357 -25.46 13.05 -23.97
CA PHE A 357 -24.19 12.66 -24.55
C PHE A 357 -23.49 13.78 -25.32
N ASN A 358 -24.14 14.94 -25.48
CA ASN A 358 -23.58 16.06 -26.23
C ASN A 358 -22.48 16.73 -25.39
N PRO A 359 -21.31 17.04 -26.00
CA PRO A 359 -20.23 17.72 -25.30
C PRO A 359 -20.72 19.01 -24.64
N GLY A 360 -20.40 19.20 -23.35
CA GLY A 360 -20.79 20.41 -22.62
C GLY A 360 -22.21 20.41 -22.06
N PHE A 361 -23.04 19.39 -22.38
CA PHE A 361 -24.38 19.31 -21.83
C PHE A 361 -24.34 18.90 -20.36
N SER A 362 -24.81 19.79 -19.49
CA SER A 362 -24.92 19.54 -18.07
C SER A 362 -26.17 20.20 -17.53
N THR A 363 -26.92 19.47 -16.73
CA THR A 363 -28.06 20.00 -15.95
C THR A 363 -27.59 20.61 -14.63
N LYS A 364 -26.27 20.59 -14.36
CA LYS A 364 -25.64 21.00 -13.10
C LYS A 364 -24.89 22.31 -13.31
N PHE A 365 -25.55 23.41 -12.97
CA PHE A 365 -24.96 24.74 -12.92
C PHE A 365 -24.67 25.10 -11.46
N ASP A 366 -23.40 25.29 -11.11
CA ASP A 366 -23.05 25.79 -9.79
C ASP A 366 -23.11 27.33 -9.79
N ASN A 367 -24.16 27.86 -9.15
CA ASN A 367 -24.39 29.30 -9.00
C ASN A 367 -23.29 30.02 -8.18
N LYS A 368 -22.45 29.30 -7.41
CA LYS A 368 -21.40 29.89 -6.56
C LYS A 368 -20.04 30.00 -7.24
N THR A 369 -19.68 29.03 -8.08
CA THR A 369 -18.38 28.98 -8.76
C THR A 369 -18.45 29.44 -10.22
N GLY A 370 -19.65 29.49 -10.80
CA GLY A 370 -19.84 29.72 -12.24
C GLY A 370 -19.38 28.54 -13.10
N ASP A 371 -18.96 27.44 -12.47
CA ASP A 371 -18.47 26.26 -13.15
C ASP A 371 -19.65 25.40 -13.59
N ILE A 372 -19.72 25.17 -14.90
CA ILE A 372 -20.56 24.10 -15.44
C ILE A 372 -19.74 22.84 -15.18
N ASN A 373 -20.16 21.95 -14.28
CA ASN A 373 -19.65 20.58 -14.25
C ASN A 373 -19.78 20.07 -15.68
N ARG A 374 -18.67 19.99 -16.44
CA ARG A 374 -18.64 20.23 -17.90
C ARG A 374 -19.43 19.22 -18.77
N GLY A 375 -20.20 18.29 -18.20
CA GLY A 375 -20.97 17.33 -18.96
C GLY A 375 -20.10 16.36 -19.76
N LEU A 376 -18.80 16.30 -19.47
CA LEU A 376 -17.82 15.58 -20.30
C LEU A 376 -17.80 14.08 -19.99
N GLY A 377 -18.25 13.64 -18.81
CA GLY A 377 -18.18 12.25 -18.39
C GLY A 377 -18.99 11.30 -19.27
N LEU A 378 -20.26 11.63 -19.56
CA LEU A 378 -21.09 10.78 -20.42
C LEU A 378 -20.67 10.84 -21.89
N THR A 379 -20.25 12.02 -22.38
CA THR A 379 -19.65 12.16 -23.71
C THR A 379 -18.41 11.27 -23.84
N LEU A 380 -17.50 11.30 -22.86
CA LEU A 380 -16.32 10.45 -22.80
C LEU A 380 -16.68 8.98 -22.84
N VAL A 381 -17.64 8.54 -22.02
CA VAL A 381 -18.12 7.15 -22.02
C VAL A 381 -18.59 6.74 -23.41
N LYS A 382 -19.45 7.56 -24.05
CA LYS A 382 -19.97 7.27 -25.39
C LYS A 382 -18.86 7.19 -26.43
N ASP A 383 -17.93 8.15 -26.44
CA ASP A 383 -16.86 8.19 -27.42
C ASP A 383 -15.90 7.01 -27.23
N ILE A 384 -15.54 6.65 -26.00
CA ILE A 384 -14.70 5.46 -25.74
C ILE A 384 -15.42 4.19 -26.20
N VAL A 385 -16.68 3.99 -25.78
CA VAL A 385 -17.45 2.80 -26.15
C VAL A 385 -17.58 2.69 -27.66
N LYS A 386 -17.96 3.77 -28.35
CA LYS A 386 -18.22 3.77 -29.79
C LYS A 386 -16.93 3.79 -30.62
N ASP A 387 -16.00 4.69 -30.33
CA ASP A 387 -14.86 4.96 -31.21
C ASP A 387 -13.68 4.06 -30.91
N LYS A 388 -13.41 3.76 -29.63
CA LYS A 388 -12.29 2.88 -29.21
C LYS A 388 -12.70 1.41 -29.22
N PHE A 389 -13.85 1.06 -28.63
CA PHE A 389 -14.27 -0.34 -28.53
C PHE A 389 -15.23 -0.81 -29.63
N LYS A 390 -15.69 0.09 -30.51
CA LYS A 390 -16.67 -0.22 -31.56
C LYS A 390 -17.97 -0.83 -31.01
N GLY A 391 -18.31 -0.46 -29.78
CA GLY A 391 -19.49 -0.90 -29.06
C GLY A 391 -20.66 0.08 -29.17
N GLN A 392 -21.68 -0.20 -28.36
CA GLN A 392 -22.90 0.60 -28.26
C GLN A 392 -23.20 0.93 -26.80
N ILE A 393 -23.71 2.13 -26.55
CA ILE A 393 -24.30 2.53 -25.27
C ILE A 393 -25.76 2.92 -25.48
N ILE A 394 -26.64 2.42 -24.64
CA ILE A 394 -28.08 2.71 -24.59
C ILE A 394 -28.40 3.23 -23.20
N VAL A 395 -29.29 4.21 -23.12
CA VAL A 395 -29.84 4.72 -21.86
C VAL A 395 -31.35 4.47 -21.85
N ASN A 396 -31.85 3.94 -20.74
CA ASN A 396 -33.27 3.89 -20.45
C ASN A 396 -33.49 4.55 -19.09
N SER A 397 -34.30 5.61 -19.05
CA SER A 397 -34.53 6.37 -17.83
C SER A 397 -35.92 6.97 -17.86
N GLU A 398 -36.56 6.93 -16.71
CA GLU A 398 -37.82 7.61 -16.48
C GLU A 398 -37.62 8.59 -15.31
N TYR A 399 -38.15 9.81 -15.46
CA TYR A 399 -37.97 10.84 -14.45
C TYR A 399 -38.63 10.40 -13.15
N GLU A 400 -37.89 10.49 -12.05
CA GLU A 400 -38.20 10.02 -10.69
C GLU A 400 -38.14 8.49 -10.45
N ASP A 401 -37.96 7.68 -11.51
CA ASP A 401 -37.87 6.21 -11.41
C ASP A 401 -36.44 5.63 -11.61
N GLY A 402 -35.48 6.50 -11.91
CA GLY A 402 -34.06 6.14 -12.01
C GLY A 402 -33.56 5.98 -13.45
N THR A 403 -32.38 5.38 -13.59
CA THR A 403 -31.64 5.31 -14.85
C THR A 403 -30.96 3.96 -15.02
N ILE A 404 -30.97 3.45 -16.25
CA ILE A 404 -30.24 2.26 -16.68
C ILE A 404 -29.36 2.65 -17.86
N PHE A 405 -28.05 2.52 -17.70
CA PHE A 405 -27.10 2.53 -18.81
C PHE A 405 -26.72 1.10 -19.18
N GLU A 406 -26.87 0.75 -20.45
CA GLU A 406 -26.47 -0.54 -21.01
C GLU A 406 -25.36 -0.32 -22.05
N ILE A 407 -24.21 -0.95 -21.82
CA ILE A 407 -23.04 -0.91 -22.70
C ILE A 407 -22.81 -2.30 -23.28
N LYS A 408 -22.70 -2.38 -24.60
CA LYS A 408 -22.33 -3.61 -25.33
C LYS A 408 -21.00 -3.39 -26.03
N ILE A 409 -20.01 -4.23 -25.72
CA ILE A 409 -18.67 -4.17 -26.30
C ILE A 409 -18.34 -5.51 -26.96
N PRO A 410 -17.94 -5.54 -28.24
CA PRO A 410 -17.48 -6.76 -28.90
C PRO A 410 -16.33 -7.42 -28.12
N LYS A 411 -16.40 -8.74 -27.91
CA LYS A 411 -15.38 -9.48 -27.17
C LYS A 411 -13.97 -9.26 -27.75
N GLU A 412 -13.86 -9.24 -29.07
CA GLU A 412 -12.59 -9.06 -29.78
C GLU A 412 -11.92 -7.70 -29.56
N SER A 413 -12.68 -6.67 -29.17
CA SER A 413 -12.11 -5.33 -28.95
C SER A 413 -11.62 -5.11 -27.51
N ILE A 414 -11.99 -5.99 -26.57
CA ILE A 414 -11.68 -5.81 -25.14
C ILE A 414 -10.98 -7.00 -24.50
N GLU A 415 -11.24 -8.22 -24.94
CA GLU A 415 -10.61 -9.41 -24.40
C GLU A 415 -9.16 -9.51 -24.87
N TYR A 416 -8.28 -9.79 -23.93
CA TYR A 416 -6.94 -10.22 -24.22
C TYR A 416 -6.95 -11.72 -24.52
N LYS A 417 -6.95 -12.08 -25.81
CA LYS A 417 -6.77 -13.47 -26.26
C LYS A 417 -5.29 -13.82 -26.19
N HIS A 418 -4.93 -14.89 -25.46
CA HIS A 418 -3.59 -15.46 -25.53
C HIS A 418 -3.37 -15.95 -26.97
N SER A 419 -2.56 -15.23 -27.74
CA SER A 419 -1.94 -15.82 -28.92
C SER A 419 -0.93 -16.84 -28.42
N HIS A 420 -1.22 -18.14 -28.61
CA HIS A 420 -0.25 -19.22 -28.42
C HIS A 420 0.92 -19.04 -29.41
N VAL A 421 1.92 -18.25 -29.03
CA VAL A 421 3.28 -18.32 -29.57
C VAL A 421 4.25 -17.94 -28.47
N GLY A 422 4.74 -18.96 -27.75
CA GLY A 422 6.06 -19.02 -27.11
C GLY A 422 6.51 -17.92 -26.14
N ASP A 423 5.87 -17.81 -24.96
CA ASP A 423 6.47 -17.15 -23.79
C ASP A 423 6.33 -18.08 -22.57
N ASP A 424 7.16 -19.12 -22.53
CA ASP A 424 7.39 -19.97 -21.35
C ASP A 424 8.49 -19.38 -20.41
N GLU A 425 8.87 -18.11 -20.57
CA GLU A 425 10.01 -17.54 -19.81
C GLU A 425 9.64 -16.67 -18.59
N ASP A 426 8.37 -16.33 -18.35
CA ASP A 426 8.00 -15.42 -17.25
C ASP A 426 7.48 -16.10 -15.96
N GLU A 427 7.59 -17.44 -15.84
CA GLU A 427 7.22 -18.15 -14.60
C GLU A 427 8.36 -18.24 -13.55
N VAL A 428 9.44 -17.47 -13.72
CA VAL A 428 10.56 -17.43 -12.74
C VAL A 428 10.78 -16.01 -12.23
N LEU A 429 9.80 -15.44 -11.51
CA LEU A 429 10.08 -14.27 -10.68
C LEU A 429 9.12 -14.09 -9.50
N TYR A 430 8.57 -15.18 -8.94
CA TYR A 430 7.94 -15.19 -7.62
C TYR A 430 8.08 -16.55 -6.91
N SER A 431 9.32 -17.01 -6.73
CA SER A 431 9.66 -18.07 -5.76
C SER A 431 10.49 -17.52 -4.61
#